data_AF-A0A4Z1CTJ1-F1
#
_entry.id   AF-A0A4Z1CTJ1-F1
#
_cell.length_a   1.000
_cell.length_b   1.000
_cell.length_c   1.000
_cell.angle_alpha   90.00
_cell.angle_beta   90.00
_cell.angle_gamma   90.00
#
_symmetry.space_group_name_H-M   'P 1'
#
loop_
_entity.id
_entity.type
_entity.pdbx_description
1 polymer ?
#
loop_
_entity_poly.entity_id
_entity_poly.type
_entity_poly.pdbx_seq_one_letter_code
_entity_poly.pdbx_strand_id
1 'polypeptide(L)'
;MDVELRVFRSVALAVALAATIASCGAGGEDAGVRADEVCGRFARTPAVASALAKLAGTERFNEDLSEPKEAVATLRAADGKFSPDDDWAEVPECLLRAPEGGDPLVTLYFREALVILKPQPEYFKDYTYYRTGASAASLHRVVSIYFRCRMTKPAKSVIINARLERESKVKLSGKSEVDAQMLVANTAALKMARQLGCQGTDLSPSPPRAVSGLYGPR
;
A
#
# COMPACT_ATOMS: atom_id res chain seq x y z
N MET A 1 -50.46 -12.28 74.67
CA MET A 1 -49.77 -10.98 74.83
C MET A 1 -49.88 -10.27 73.50
N ASP A 2 -50.69 -9.21 73.53
CA ASP A 2 -50.83 -8.07 72.62
C ASP A 2 -50.97 -8.30 71.10
N VAL A 3 -52.20 -8.05 70.64
CA VAL A 3 -52.59 -7.76 69.28
C VAL A 3 -52.75 -6.24 69.18
N GLU A 4 -51.92 -5.54 68.40
CA GLU A 4 -52.28 -4.21 67.89
C GLU A 4 -52.26 -4.21 66.36
N LEU A 5 -53.46 -4.11 65.81
CA LEU A 5 -53.79 -3.82 64.42
C LEU A 5 -53.80 -2.28 64.26
N ARG A 6 -53.04 -1.72 63.31
CA ARG A 6 -53.30 -0.37 62.78
C ARG A 6 -53.28 -0.33 61.24
N VAL A 7 -54.50 -0.40 60.75
CA VAL A 7 -55.15 0.22 59.57
C VAL A 7 -54.34 1.27 58.79
N PHE A 8 -54.16 0.94 57.50
CA PHE A 8 -54.25 1.73 56.26
C PHE A 8 -53.69 3.16 56.17
N ARG A 9 -52.78 3.34 55.19
CA ARG A 9 -52.97 4.31 54.10
C ARG A 9 -52.20 3.90 52.86
N SER A 10 -52.95 3.60 51.80
CA SER A 10 -52.48 3.39 50.44
C SER A 10 -51.97 4.70 49.85
N VAL A 11 -50.77 4.70 49.27
CA VAL A 11 -50.39 5.63 48.21
C VAL A 11 -49.73 4.82 47.10
N ALA A 12 -50.17 5.11 45.89
CA ALA A 12 -49.96 4.39 44.67
C ALA A 12 -48.57 4.57 44.05
N LEU A 13 -48.25 3.61 43.18
CA LEU A 13 -47.42 3.72 41.97
C LEU A 13 -46.06 4.42 42.04
N ALA A 14 -45.01 3.62 41.88
CA ALA A 14 -44.03 3.86 40.82
C ALA A 14 -43.55 2.51 40.28
N VAL A 15 -44.00 2.17 39.07
CA VAL A 15 -43.38 1.13 38.26
C VAL A 15 -42.00 1.65 37.88
N ALA A 16 -40.97 1.24 38.60
CA ALA A 16 -39.60 1.39 38.12
C ALA A 16 -39.39 0.34 37.02
N LEU A 17 -39.68 0.72 35.77
CA LEU A 17 -39.03 0.10 34.63
C LEU A 17 -37.53 0.38 34.80
N ALA A 18 -36.80 -0.60 35.36
CA ALA A 18 -35.38 -0.69 35.15
C ALA A 18 -35.20 -0.96 33.65
N ALA A 19 -35.09 0.11 32.87
CA ALA A 19 -34.58 0.07 31.53
C ALA A 19 -33.16 -0.51 31.64
N THR A 20 -33.04 -1.80 31.34
CA THR A 20 -31.78 -2.39 30.91
C THR A 20 -31.42 -1.70 29.59
N ILE A 21 -30.78 -0.54 29.68
CA ILE A 21 -29.97 -0.01 28.59
C ILE A 21 -28.73 -0.91 28.55
N ALA A 22 -28.92 -2.07 27.94
CA ALA A 22 -27.85 -2.78 27.28
C ALA A 22 -27.21 -1.83 26.26
N SER A 23 -25.93 -2.07 26.01
CA SER A 23 -25.06 -1.33 25.10
C SER A 23 -24.45 -0.04 25.67
N CYS A 24 -23.65 -0.21 26.73
CA CYS A 24 -22.48 0.64 26.93
C CYS A 24 -21.57 0.49 25.71
N GLY A 25 -21.37 1.57 24.96
CA GLY A 25 -20.49 1.58 23.80
C GLY A 25 -19.01 1.46 24.18
N ALA A 26 -18.22 0.91 23.26
CA ALA A 26 -17.25 1.67 22.47
C ALA A 26 -16.26 0.73 21.76
N GLY A 27 -16.46 0.52 20.46
CA GLY A 27 -15.38 0.48 19.47
C GLY A 27 -14.38 -0.69 19.47
N GLY A 28 -14.77 -1.78 18.80
CA GLY A 28 -13.99 -2.36 17.70
C GLY A 28 -12.77 -3.23 18.05
N GLU A 29 -13.01 -4.46 18.50
CA GLU A 29 -12.06 -5.56 18.27
C GLU A 29 -11.91 -5.80 16.75
N ASP A 30 -10.69 -5.63 16.24
CA ASP A 30 -10.20 -6.09 14.93
C ASP A 30 -11.00 -5.68 13.67
N ALA A 31 -11.37 -4.40 13.53
CA ALA A 31 -11.87 -3.90 12.26
C ALA A 31 -10.75 -3.95 11.18
N GLY A 32 -11.05 -4.57 10.04
CA GLY A 32 -10.20 -4.57 8.85
C GLY A 32 -9.45 -5.89 8.56
N VAL A 33 -8.98 -5.99 7.33
CA VAL A 33 -8.30 -7.15 6.76
C VAL A 33 -6.79 -6.95 6.74
N ARG A 34 -6.04 -8.04 6.53
CA ARG A 34 -4.58 -7.93 6.36
C ARG A 34 -4.20 -7.48 4.95
N ALA A 35 -2.97 -7.01 4.80
CA ALA A 35 -2.44 -6.59 3.50
C ALA A 35 -2.49 -7.69 2.42
N ASP A 36 -2.46 -8.97 2.79
CA ASP A 36 -2.53 -10.07 1.82
C ASP A 36 -3.92 -10.34 1.26
N GLU A 37 -4.95 -9.84 1.92
CA GLU A 37 -6.34 -9.87 1.44
C GLU A 37 -6.58 -8.74 0.44
N VAL A 38 -5.99 -7.56 0.66
CA VAL A 38 -6.08 -6.40 -0.26
C VAL A 38 -5.13 -6.54 -1.46
N CYS A 39 -3.85 -6.78 -1.20
CA CYS A 39 -2.80 -6.75 -2.22
C CYS A 39 -2.48 -8.15 -2.79
N GLY A 40 -3.19 -9.17 -2.31
CA GLY A 40 -3.06 -10.54 -2.76
C GLY A 40 -1.74 -11.21 -2.36
N ARG A 41 -1.40 -12.30 -3.07
CA ARG A 41 -0.38 -13.28 -2.63
C ARG A 41 1.01 -12.70 -2.37
N PHE A 42 1.43 -11.61 -3.04
CA PHE A 42 2.80 -11.10 -2.81
C PHE A 42 2.98 -10.54 -1.39
N ALA A 43 1.92 -9.94 -0.84
CA ALA A 43 1.89 -9.43 0.52
C ALA A 43 1.85 -10.53 1.59
N ARG A 44 1.75 -11.83 1.22
CA ARG A 44 1.90 -12.96 2.16
C ARG A 44 3.35 -13.22 2.58
N THR A 45 4.32 -12.68 1.84
CA THR A 45 5.74 -12.86 2.19
C THR A 45 5.99 -12.11 3.51
N PRO A 46 6.49 -12.76 4.59
CA PRO A 46 6.60 -12.12 5.89
C PRO A 46 7.37 -10.78 5.88
N ALA A 47 8.44 -10.71 5.09
CA ALA A 47 9.21 -9.47 4.92
C ALA A 47 8.41 -8.36 4.21
N VAL A 48 7.55 -8.70 3.25
CA VAL A 48 6.68 -7.74 2.55
C VAL A 48 5.53 -7.30 3.45
N ALA A 49 4.87 -8.23 4.14
CA ALA A 49 3.81 -7.92 5.09
C ALA A 49 4.30 -6.94 6.17
N SER A 50 5.45 -7.25 6.78
CA SER A 50 6.08 -6.38 7.79
C SER A 50 6.47 -5.02 7.23
N ALA A 51 7.01 -4.97 6.00
CA ALA A 51 7.34 -3.71 5.33
C ALA A 51 6.09 -2.87 5.03
N LEU A 52 5.02 -3.48 4.52
CA LEU A 52 3.74 -2.80 4.27
C LEU A 52 3.13 -2.26 5.56
N ALA A 53 3.08 -3.08 6.61
CA ALA A 53 2.57 -2.66 7.91
C ALA A 53 3.36 -1.48 8.48
N LYS A 54 4.69 -1.56 8.39
CA LYS A 54 5.57 -0.46 8.77
C LYS A 54 5.26 0.81 7.97
N LEU A 55 5.22 0.73 6.64
CA LEU A 55 4.99 1.88 5.76
C LEU A 55 3.62 2.52 5.97
N ALA A 56 2.60 1.72 6.30
CA ALA A 56 1.26 2.19 6.56
C ALA A 56 1.04 2.65 8.02
N GLY A 57 1.88 2.21 8.96
CA GLY A 57 1.72 2.47 10.39
C GLY A 57 0.62 1.63 11.06
N THR A 58 0.12 0.58 10.38
CA THR A 58 -0.94 -0.31 10.86
C THR A 58 -0.84 -1.67 10.15
N GLU A 59 -1.39 -2.72 10.74
CA GLU A 59 -1.48 -4.07 10.15
C GLU A 59 -2.88 -4.40 9.58
N ARG A 60 -3.85 -3.50 9.79
CA ARG A 60 -5.25 -3.68 9.40
C ARG A 60 -5.67 -2.62 8.39
N PHE A 61 -6.43 -3.04 7.40
CA PHE A 61 -6.83 -2.21 6.26
C PHE A 61 -8.31 -2.38 5.93
N ASN A 62 -8.89 -1.40 5.24
CA ASN A 62 -10.22 -1.54 4.67
C ASN A 62 -10.24 -2.48 3.46
N GLU A 63 -11.45 -2.80 2.97
CA GLU A 63 -11.63 -3.62 1.77
C GLU A 63 -11.34 -2.86 0.46
N ASP A 64 -11.15 -3.67 -0.59
CA ASP A 64 -10.29 -3.50 -1.77
C ASP A 64 -10.71 -2.38 -2.74
N LEU A 65 -9.82 -1.38 -2.89
CA LEU A 65 -9.83 -0.42 -4.03
C LEU A 65 -8.67 -0.69 -5.00
N SER A 66 -8.02 -1.85 -4.88
CA SER A 66 -6.98 -2.28 -5.80
C SER A 66 -7.63 -2.87 -7.05
N GLU A 67 -7.03 -2.58 -8.20
CA GLU A 67 -7.51 -3.03 -9.49
C GLU A 67 -6.40 -3.81 -10.23
N PRO A 68 -5.86 -4.90 -9.65
CA PRO A 68 -4.68 -5.58 -10.20
C PRO A 68 -4.91 -6.21 -11.58
N LYS A 69 -6.16 -6.56 -11.89
CA LYS A 69 -6.51 -7.07 -13.23
C LYS A 69 -6.48 -5.96 -14.27
N GLU A 70 -6.95 -4.78 -13.91
CA GLU A 70 -6.95 -3.61 -14.78
C GLU A 70 -5.54 -3.08 -14.99
N ALA A 71 -4.71 -3.01 -13.93
CA ALA A 71 -3.30 -2.63 -14.06
C ALA A 71 -2.55 -3.52 -15.07
N VAL A 72 -2.77 -4.83 -15.03
CA VAL A 72 -2.21 -5.77 -16.02
C VAL A 72 -2.78 -5.52 -17.42
N ALA A 73 -4.09 -5.30 -17.55
CA ALA A 73 -4.75 -5.06 -18.83
C ALA A 73 -4.23 -3.77 -19.49
N THR A 74 -4.13 -2.67 -18.74
CA THR A 74 -3.59 -1.38 -19.18
C THR A 74 -2.15 -1.53 -19.68
N LEU A 75 -1.28 -2.22 -18.94
CA LEU A 75 0.10 -2.47 -19.40
C LEU A 75 0.15 -3.37 -20.65
N ARG A 76 -0.78 -4.31 -20.80
CA ARG A 76 -0.91 -5.11 -22.03
C ARG A 76 -1.47 -4.32 -23.20
N ALA A 77 -2.19 -3.23 -22.97
CA ALA A 77 -2.67 -2.32 -24.01
C ALA A 77 -1.63 -1.26 -24.41
N ALA A 78 -0.78 -0.82 -23.47
CA ALA A 78 0.28 0.19 -23.62
C ALA A 78 1.08 0.09 -24.95
N ASP A 79 1.15 1.15 -25.74
CA ASP A 79 1.75 1.10 -27.08
C ASP A 79 3.05 1.92 -27.21
N GLY A 80 3.55 2.47 -26.11
CA GLY A 80 4.77 3.27 -26.08
C GLY A 80 4.60 4.67 -26.65
N LYS A 81 3.37 5.13 -26.89
CA LYS A 81 3.10 6.45 -27.42
C LYS A 81 2.58 7.39 -26.35
N PHE A 82 2.95 8.66 -26.51
CA PHE A 82 2.30 9.74 -25.77
C PHE A 82 0.98 10.05 -26.46
N SER A 83 -0.09 10.04 -25.69
CA SER A 83 -1.39 10.56 -26.10
C SER A 83 -1.79 11.65 -25.09
N PRO A 84 -2.05 12.89 -25.53
CA PRO A 84 -2.50 13.96 -24.65
C PRO A 84 -3.92 13.71 -24.11
N ASP A 85 -4.68 12.84 -24.78
CA ASP A 85 -6.06 12.47 -24.44
C ASP A 85 -6.13 11.21 -23.59
N ASP A 86 -5.00 10.50 -23.41
CA ASP A 86 -4.96 9.37 -22.49
C ASP A 86 -5.00 9.91 -21.07
N ASP A 87 -6.08 9.60 -20.37
CA ASP A 87 -6.11 9.72 -18.92
C ASP A 87 -4.89 8.96 -18.39
N TRP A 88 -3.99 9.68 -17.72
CA TRP A 88 -2.82 9.13 -17.01
C TRP A 88 -3.24 8.31 -15.79
N ALA A 89 -4.32 7.55 -15.91
CA ALA A 89 -4.96 6.81 -14.85
C ALA A 89 -3.95 5.82 -14.27
N GLU A 90 -3.42 6.17 -13.11
CA GLU A 90 -2.58 5.31 -12.32
C GLU A 90 -3.49 4.25 -11.68
N VAL A 91 -3.61 3.11 -12.34
CA VAL A 91 -4.42 1.99 -11.83
C VAL A 91 -3.68 1.36 -10.64
N PRO A 92 -4.25 1.39 -9.43
CA PRO A 92 -3.59 0.86 -8.24
C PRO A 92 -3.56 -0.68 -8.30
N GLU A 93 -2.37 -1.26 -8.28
CA GLU A 93 -2.21 -2.71 -8.11
C GLU A 93 -2.46 -3.14 -6.66
N CYS A 94 -2.22 -2.23 -5.72
CA CYS A 94 -2.38 -2.43 -4.29
C CYS A 94 -2.59 -1.06 -3.62
N LEU A 95 -3.77 -0.87 -3.03
CA LEU A 95 -4.11 0.35 -2.30
C LEU A 95 -4.51 -0.02 -0.87
N LEU A 96 -3.68 0.38 0.09
CA LEU A 96 -3.91 0.16 1.51
C LEU A 96 -4.45 1.44 2.14
N ARG A 97 -5.61 1.36 2.78
CA ARG A 97 -6.22 2.46 3.54
C ARG A 97 -6.63 1.96 4.93
N ALA A 98 -6.66 2.86 5.90
CA ALA A 98 -7.04 2.53 7.26
C ALA A 98 -8.49 1.97 7.32
N PRO A 99 -8.82 1.11 8.29
CA PRO A 99 -10.17 0.54 8.42
C PRO A 99 -11.28 1.60 8.53
N GLU A 100 -10.98 2.74 9.17
CA GLU A 100 -11.88 3.88 9.31
C GLU A 100 -12.06 4.71 8.02
N GLY A 101 -11.33 4.40 6.95
CA GLY A 101 -11.34 5.12 5.69
C GLY A 101 -10.29 6.24 5.60
N GLY A 102 -10.58 7.28 4.80
CA GLY A 102 -9.67 8.41 4.57
C GLY A 102 -8.71 8.24 3.38
N ASP A 103 -7.60 8.98 3.40
CA ASP A 103 -6.57 8.95 2.36
C ASP A 103 -5.84 7.59 2.33
N PRO A 104 -5.40 7.10 1.16
CA PRO A 104 -4.56 5.91 1.09
C PRO A 104 -3.27 6.04 1.91
N LEU A 105 -2.97 5.04 2.74
CA LEU A 105 -1.75 4.97 3.54
C LEU A 105 -0.53 4.55 2.69
N VAL A 106 -0.74 3.58 1.81
CA VAL A 106 0.24 3.10 0.84
C VAL A 106 -0.49 2.80 -0.47
N THR A 107 -0.02 3.39 -1.56
CA THR A 107 -0.51 3.07 -2.90
C THR A 107 0.65 2.58 -3.73
N LEU A 108 0.48 1.42 -4.37
CA LEU A 108 1.38 0.90 -5.38
C LEU A 108 0.62 0.83 -6.70
N TYR A 109 1.13 1.53 -7.70
CA TYR A 109 0.59 1.51 -9.05
C TYR A 109 1.67 1.19 -10.07
N PHE A 110 1.22 0.73 -11.23
CA PHE A 110 2.06 0.47 -12.38
C PHE A 110 1.53 1.25 -13.56
N ARG A 111 2.44 1.87 -14.31
CA ARG A 111 2.11 2.53 -15.56
C ARG A 111 3.18 2.30 -16.60
N GLU A 112 2.80 2.49 -17.85
CA GLU A 112 3.78 2.74 -18.89
C GLU A 112 4.52 4.05 -18.60
N ALA A 113 5.84 4.03 -18.81
CA ALA A 113 6.66 5.21 -18.83
C ALA A 113 7.22 5.40 -20.24
N LEU A 114 7.26 6.63 -20.71
CA LEU A 114 7.86 6.95 -22.01
C LEU A 114 9.38 7.16 -21.91
N VAL A 115 9.85 7.50 -20.71
CA VAL A 115 11.26 7.77 -20.41
C VAL A 115 11.68 7.07 -19.13
N ILE A 116 12.95 6.69 -19.07
CA ILE A 116 13.59 6.20 -17.84
C ILE A 116 14.23 7.40 -17.16
N LEU A 117 13.75 7.76 -15.97
CA LEU A 117 14.41 8.75 -15.14
C LEU A 117 15.67 8.14 -14.56
N LYS A 118 16.83 8.55 -15.09
CA LYS A 118 18.13 8.10 -14.60
C LYS A 118 18.58 8.93 -13.39
N PRO A 119 19.44 8.38 -12.54
CA PRO A 119 20.13 9.15 -11.51
C PRO A 119 20.85 10.35 -12.13
N GLN A 120 20.52 11.56 -11.67
CA GLN A 120 21.26 12.77 -12.04
C GLN A 120 22.11 13.21 -10.85
N PRO A 121 23.41 13.49 -11.02
CA PRO A 121 24.32 13.86 -9.94
C PRO A 121 23.81 15.01 -9.07
N GLU A 122 23.13 15.99 -9.67
CA GLU A 122 22.56 17.15 -9.01
C GLU A 122 21.50 16.78 -7.95
N TYR A 123 20.79 15.66 -8.14
CA TYR A 123 19.77 15.16 -7.21
C TYR A 123 20.28 14.04 -6.30
N PHE A 124 21.60 13.78 -6.26
CA PHE A 124 22.15 12.74 -5.36
C PHE A 124 21.99 13.06 -3.88
N LYS A 125 21.73 14.32 -3.54
CA LYS A 125 21.50 14.76 -2.17
C LYS A 125 20.06 14.54 -1.70
N ASP A 126 19.13 14.27 -2.62
CA ASP A 126 17.70 14.16 -2.31
C ASP A 126 17.18 12.72 -2.46
N TYR A 127 17.81 11.94 -3.34
CA TYR A 127 17.38 10.58 -3.65
C TYR A 127 18.33 9.54 -3.07
N THR A 128 17.78 8.36 -2.77
CA THR A 128 18.55 7.11 -2.63
C THR A 128 18.39 6.29 -3.89
N TYR A 129 19.51 5.91 -4.51
CA TYR A 129 19.52 5.11 -5.73
C TYR A 129 19.83 3.65 -5.47
N TYR A 130 19.22 2.77 -6.24
CA TYR A 130 19.31 1.33 -6.10
C TYR A 130 19.70 0.64 -7.40
N ARG A 131 20.39 -0.50 -7.30
CA ARG A 131 20.70 -1.36 -8.45
C ARG A 131 19.58 -2.37 -8.70
N THR A 132 18.53 -1.95 -9.41
CA THR A 132 17.46 -2.82 -9.91
C THR A 132 16.76 -2.17 -11.11
N GLY A 133 16.34 -2.98 -12.08
CA GLY A 133 15.73 -2.48 -13.30
C GLY A 133 16.69 -1.62 -14.13
N ALA A 134 16.11 -0.75 -14.96
CA ALA A 134 16.86 0.24 -15.72
C ALA A 134 17.18 1.50 -14.90
N SER A 135 16.37 1.81 -13.89
CA SER A 135 16.63 2.84 -12.89
C SER A 135 15.73 2.61 -11.67
N ALA A 136 16.25 2.87 -10.48
CA ALA A 136 15.47 2.80 -9.26
C ALA A 136 15.94 3.86 -8.26
N ALA A 137 14.98 4.63 -7.72
CA ALA A 137 15.27 5.68 -6.78
C ALA A 137 14.12 5.83 -5.76
N SER A 138 14.49 6.31 -4.58
CA SER A 138 13.56 6.61 -3.50
C SER A 138 13.80 8.03 -3.02
N LEU A 139 12.73 8.81 -2.89
CA LEU A 139 12.72 10.18 -2.37
C LEU A 139 11.59 10.29 -1.37
N HIS A 140 11.93 10.52 -0.11
CA HIS A 140 10.96 10.65 0.99
C HIS A 140 9.90 9.55 0.95
N ARG A 141 8.68 9.90 0.55
CA ARG A 141 7.47 9.08 0.57
C ARG A 141 7.23 8.30 -0.70
N VAL A 142 8.11 8.45 -1.69
CA VAL A 142 7.93 7.90 -3.03
C VAL A 142 9.13 7.05 -3.40
N VAL A 143 8.87 5.88 -3.94
CA VAL A 143 9.87 5.06 -4.64
C VAL A 143 9.42 4.81 -6.06
N SER A 144 10.35 4.81 -6.99
CA SER A 144 10.11 4.53 -8.40
C SER A 144 11.14 3.54 -8.92
N ILE A 145 10.66 2.48 -9.56
CA ILE A 145 11.49 1.50 -10.29
C ILE A 145 11.03 1.51 -11.74
N TYR A 146 11.95 1.85 -12.63
CA TYR A 146 11.77 1.77 -14.08
C TYR A 146 12.42 0.49 -14.58
N PHE A 147 11.68 -0.33 -15.30
CA PHE A 147 12.23 -1.53 -15.93
C PHE A 147 11.66 -1.71 -17.34
N ARG A 148 12.48 -2.26 -18.24
CA ARG A 148 12.00 -2.64 -19.56
C ARG A 148 11.29 -3.97 -19.46
N CYS A 149 10.10 -4.07 -20.03
CA CYS A 149 9.37 -5.31 -20.15
C CYS A 149 9.26 -5.69 -21.61
N ARG A 150 10.04 -6.68 -22.05
CA ARG A 150 9.83 -7.34 -23.35
C ARG A 150 8.77 -8.42 -23.16
N MET A 151 7.51 -8.06 -23.37
CA MET A 151 6.40 -8.99 -23.24
C MET A 151 6.46 -10.05 -24.32
N THR A 152 6.15 -11.28 -23.95
CA THR A 152 5.99 -12.38 -24.92
C THR A 152 4.60 -12.36 -25.58
N LYS A 153 3.58 -11.87 -24.87
CA LYS A 153 2.19 -11.74 -25.36
C LYS A 153 1.49 -10.52 -24.74
N PRO A 154 1.13 -9.49 -25.53
CA PRO A 154 1.53 -9.29 -26.93
C PRO A 154 3.06 -9.14 -27.06
N ALA A 155 3.62 -9.47 -28.23
CA ALA A 155 5.06 -9.33 -28.48
C ALA A 155 5.43 -7.85 -28.67
N LYS A 156 5.82 -7.19 -27.58
CA LYS A 156 6.18 -5.76 -27.57
C LYS A 156 7.15 -5.44 -26.44
N SER A 157 7.78 -4.27 -26.52
CA SER A 157 8.67 -3.77 -25.47
C SER A 157 8.14 -2.44 -24.95
N VAL A 158 7.87 -2.36 -23.66
CA VAL A 158 7.45 -1.13 -22.98
C VAL A 158 8.40 -0.84 -21.81
N ILE A 159 8.46 0.41 -21.35
CA ILE A 159 9.10 0.74 -20.06
C ILE A 159 7.97 0.84 -19.04
N ILE A 160 8.12 0.16 -17.92
CA ILE A 160 7.15 0.16 -16.84
C ILE A 160 7.75 0.92 -15.66
N ASN A 161 6.97 1.84 -15.09
CA ASN A 161 7.25 2.45 -13.80
C ASN A 161 6.40 1.74 -12.73
N ALA A 162 7.06 1.06 -11.81
CA ALA A 162 6.48 0.62 -10.55
C ALA A 162 6.72 1.74 -9.54
N ARG A 163 5.66 2.40 -9.08
CA ARG A 163 5.76 3.48 -8.12
C ARG A 163 4.91 3.17 -6.90
N LEU A 164 5.55 3.37 -5.74
CA LEU A 164 4.90 3.27 -4.46
C LEU A 164 4.96 4.63 -3.79
N GLU A 165 3.81 5.04 -3.27
CA GLU A 165 3.63 6.26 -2.51
C GLU A 165 3.11 5.91 -1.12
N ARG A 166 3.48 6.72 -0.12
CA ARG A 166 2.96 6.62 1.24
C ARG A 166 2.41 7.95 1.75
N GLU A 167 1.49 7.83 2.69
CA GLU A 167 0.91 8.98 3.37
C GLU A 167 1.94 9.70 4.27
N SER A 168 1.80 11.02 4.37
CA SER A 168 2.66 11.90 5.19
C SER A 168 2.52 11.66 6.69
N LYS A 169 1.33 11.28 7.14
CA LYS A 169 1.02 11.16 8.57
C LYS A 169 1.79 10.02 9.25
N VAL A 170 2.28 9.04 8.47
CA VAL A 170 3.14 7.98 8.99
C VAL A 170 4.57 8.52 9.17
N LYS A 171 4.99 8.70 10.42
CA LYS A 171 6.31 9.24 10.77
C LYS A 171 7.38 8.16 10.64
N LEU A 172 7.87 7.98 9.41
CA LEU A 172 9.06 7.21 9.10
C LEU A 172 10.13 8.11 8.49
N SER A 173 11.38 7.79 8.78
CA SER A 173 12.55 8.45 8.21
C SER A 173 13.74 7.48 8.15
N GLY A 174 14.72 7.83 7.31
CA GLY A 174 16.02 7.16 7.28
C GLY A 174 16.00 5.76 6.67
N LYS A 175 17.14 5.06 6.79
CA LYS A 175 17.48 3.88 5.97
C LYS A 175 16.42 2.81 5.98
N SER A 176 15.87 2.58 7.16
CA SER A 176 14.91 1.54 7.41
C SER A 176 13.57 1.77 6.69
N GLU A 177 13.20 3.03 6.41
CA GLU A 177 12.03 3.38 5.61
C GLU A 177 12.27 3.12 4.13
N VAL A 178 13.35 3.68 3.59
CA VAL A 178 13.62 3.66 2.15
C VAL A 178 13.91 2.24 1.67
N ASP A 179 14.56 1.42 2.50
CA ASP A 179 14.71 -0.01 2.20
C ASP A 179 13.37 -0.77 2.23
N ALA A 180 12.43 -0.39 3.10
CA ALA A 180 11.10 -1.01 3.13
C ALA A 180 10.29 -0.63 1.88
N GLN A 181 10.30 0.64 1.47
CA GLN A 181 9.69 1.09 0.21
C GLN A 181 10.25 0.33 -0.99
N MET A 182 11.59 0.26 -1.09
CA MET A 182 12.26 -0.43 -2.19
C MET A 182 12.01 -1.94 -2.19
N LEU A 183 11.97 -2.58 -1.02
CA LEU A 183 11.62 -4.00 -0.89
C LEU A 183 10.23 -4.28 -1.46
N VAL A 184 9.22 -3.51 -1.04
CA VAL A 184 7.84 -3.70 -1.48
C VAL A 184 7.73 -3.45 -2.99
N ALA A 185 8.23 -2.30 -3.47
CA ALA A 185 8.15 -1.93 -4.87
C ALA A 185 8.87 -2.93 -5.78
N ASN A 186 10.08 -3.39 -5.41
CA ASN A 186 10.84 -4.35 -6.21
C ASN A 186 10.15 -5.73 -6.23
N THR A 187 9.60 -6.17 -5.10
CA THR A 187 8.89 -7.45 -5.03
C THR A 187 7.62 -7.44 -5.88
N ALA A 188 6.89 -6.33 -5.85
CA ALA A 188 5.71 -6.17 -6.69
C ALA A 188 6.08 -6.02 -8.17
N ALA A 189 7.17 -5.33 -8.51
CA ALA A 189 7.68 -5.24 -9.88
C ALA A 189 8.05 -6.62 -10.45
N LEU A 190 8.68 -7.48 -9.65
CA LEU A 190 8.94 -8.87 -10.03
C LEU A 190 7.64 -9.66 -10.25
N LYS A 191 6.60 -9.44 -9.43
CA LYS A 191 5.28 -10.05 -9.63
C LYS A 191 4.65 -9.59 -10.94
N MET A 192 4.59 -8.28 -11.18
CA MET A 192 4.01 -7.70 -12.39
C MET A 192 4.76 -8.18 -13.64
N ALA A 193 6.10 -8.20 -13.59
CA ALA A 193 6.93 -8.72 -14.66
C ALA A 193 6.59 -10.18 -15.04
N ARG A 194 6.33 -11.03 -14.03
CA ARG A 194 5.88 -12.41 -14.26
C ARG A 194 4.47 -12.47 -14.86
N GLN A 195 3.53 -11.66 -14.39
CA GLN A 195 2.16 -11.62 -14.91
C GLN A 195 2.08 -11.17 -16.38
N LEU A 196 2.96 -10.26 -16.77
CA LEU A 196 3.08 -9.76 -18.14
C LEU A 196 3.96 -10.65 -19.03
N GLY A 197 4.63 -11.66 -18.46
CA GLY A 197 5.56 -12.51 -19.21
C GLY A 197 6.74 -11.73 -19.79
N CYS A 198 7.28 -10.78 -19.02
CA CYS A 198 8.41 -9.95 -19.41
C CYS A 198 9.71 -10.74 -19.50
N GLN A 199 10.50 -10.47 -20.52
CA GLN A 199 11.90 -10.88 -20.64
C GLN A 199 12.84 -9.67 -20.47
N GLY A 200 14.01 -9.89 -19.87
CA GLY A 200 15.07 -8.88 -19.75
C GLY A 200 14.69 -7.65 -18.92
N THR A 201 14.21 -7.86 -17.69
CA THR A 201 13.75 -6.77 -16.81
C THR A 201 14.86 -6.13 -15.99
N ASP A 202 15.99 -6.82 -15.80
CA ASP A 202 17.09 -6.43 -14.92
C ASP A 202 16.67 -6.16 -13.46
N LEU A 203 15.47 -6.61 -13.06
CA LEU A 203 14.98 -6.50 -11.69
C LEU A 203 15.77 -7.44 -10.77
N SER A 204 16.21 -6.92 -9.63
CA SER A 204 16.96 -7.69 -8.63
C SER A 204 16.06 -8.78 -8.03
N PRO A 205 16.48 -10.06 -8.02
CA PRO A 205 15.69 -11.16 -7.44
C PRO A 205 15.65 -11.12 -5.91
N SER A 206 16.59 -10.39 -5.30
CA SER A 206 16.66 -10.13 -3.86
C SER A 206 16.36 -8.66 -3.55
N PRO A 207 16.14 -8.28 -2.28
CA PRO A 207 16.02 -6.87 -1.91
C PRO A 207 17.19 -6.04 -2.46
N PRO A 208 16.93 -4.99 -3.26
CA PRO A 208 17.98 -4.18 -3.87
C PRO A 208 18.84 -3.49 -2.83
N ARG A 209 20.14 -3.35 -3.11
CA ARG A 209 21.06 -2.57 -2.26
C ARG A 209 21.19 -1.15 -2.81
N ALA A 210 21.21 -0.18 -1.90
CA ALA A 210 21.51 1.20 -2.25
C ALA A 210 22.94 1.32 -2.80
N VAL A 211 23.13 2.15 -3.83
CA VAL A 211 24.43 2.41 -4.47
C VAL A 211 24.93 3.83 -4.25
N SER A 212 24.03 4.77 -3.97
CA SER A 212 24.34 6.17 -3.64
C SER A 212 23.10 6.87 -3.06
N GLY A 213 23.28 8.06 -2.48
CA GLY A 213 22.19 8.93 -2.04
C GLY A 213 22.28 9.41 -0.60
N LEU A 214 21.15 9.84 -0.03
CA LEU A 214 21.01 10.21 1.40
C LEU A 214 21.44 9.12 2.39
N TYR A 215 21.57 7.87 1.94
CA TYR A 215 22.44 6.89 2.59
C TYR A 215 23.81 6.95 1.93
N GLY A 216 24.64 7.86 2.43
CA GLY A 216 26.01 8.04 1.95
C GLY A 216 26.82 6.73 1.98
N PRO A 217 27.98 6.67 1.28
CA PRO A 217 28.92 5.59 1.50
C PRO A 217 29.22 5.49 3.00
N ARG A 218 29.24 4.26 3.51
CA ARG A 218 29.62 3.96 4.91
C ARG A 218 31.00 4.48 5.23
#